data_AF-A0A2D9Y4G2-F1
#
_entry.id   AF-A0A2D9Y4G2-F1
#
_cell.length_a   1.000
_cell.length_b   1.000
_cell.length_c   1.000
_cell.angle_alpha   90.00
_cell.angle_beta   90.00
_cell.angle_gamma   90.00
#
_symmetry.space_group_name_H-M   'P 1'
#
loop_
_entity.id
_entity.type
_entity.pdbx_description
1 polymer ?
#
loop_
_entity_poly.entity_id
_entity_poly.type
_entity_poly.pdbx_seq_one_letter_code
_entity_poly.pdbx_strand_id
1 'polypeptide(L)'
;MYKTKDITPEELNQIEIRNQAEIVQYIGSELNLLEAHQLIKKESKDFTVPNAQAEKADALLYDVVHRTSSKDGEAGAPYTTIEGFTWNMISLEEARKRFKDNQEVFGIHREEETEHLITNEKDFESWEEFGVEPTPEKKKDKERLTNEQIRILKVKKETELALLALRLKLKRNSA
;
A
#
# COMPACT_ATOMS: atom_id res chain seq x y z
N MET A 1 -17.33 -12.94 -10.19
CA MET A 1 -17.60 -11.96 -11.27
C MET A 1 -16.27 -11.49 -11.82
N TYR A 2 -16.08 -11.58 -13.15
CA TYR A 2 -14.81 -11.29 -13.81
C TYR A 2 -14.53 -9.79 -13.91
N LYS A 3 -13.36 -9.36 -13.44
CA LYS A 3 -12.90 -7.98 -13.38
C LYS A 3 -12.16 -7.55 -14.65
N THR A 4 -11.52 -8.49 -15.35
CA THR A 4 -10.68 -8.22 -16.53
C THR A 4 -11.46 -8.18 -17.85
N LYS A 5 -12.78 -8.32 -17.82
CA LYS A 5 -13.64 -8.44 -19.00
C LYS A 5 -13.52 -7.28 -20.00
N ASP A 6 -13.22 -6.08 -19.50
CA ASP A 6 -13.17 -4.83 -20.29
C ASP A 6 -11.73 -4.43 -20.65
N ILE A 7 -10.72 -5.19 -20.21
CA ILE A 7 -9.31 -4.92 -20.49
C ILE A 7 -9.02 -5.19 -21.97
N THR A 8 -8.32 -4.25 -22.58
CA THR A 8 -7.94 -4.31 -23.99
C THR A 8 -6.62 -5.08 -24.20
N PRO A 9 -6.44 -5.75 -25.36
CA PRO A 9 -5.16 -6.37 -25.71
C PRO A 9 -3.97 -5.40 -25.68
N GLU A 10 -4.21 -4.13 -26.02
CA GLU A 10 -3.21 -3.08 -25.98
C GLU A 10 -2.73 -2.80 -24.56
N GLU A 11 -3.63 -2.74 -23.57
CA GLU A 11 -3.27 -2.56 -22.16
C GLU A 11 -2.44 -3.73 -21.61
N LEU A 12 -2.75 -4.96 -22.02
CA LEU A 12 -2.00 -6.15 -21.61
C LEU A 12 -0.58 -6.19 -22.20
N ASN A 13 -0.43 -5.77 -23.47
CA ASN A 13 0.87 -5.75 -24.15
C ASN A 13 1.80 -4.64 -23.66
N GLN A 14 1.26 -3.58 -23.04
CA GLN A 14 2.06 -2.50 -22.46
C GLN A 14 2.71 -2.89 -21.13
N ILE A 15 2.27 -3.99 -20.52
CA ILE A 15 2.81 -4.45 -19.25
C ILE A 15 4.05 -5.30 -19.52
N GLU A 16 5.20 -4.75 -19.13
CA GLU A 16 6.46 -5.48 -19.16
C GLU A 16 6.54 -6.43 -17.97
N ILE A 17 6.52 -7.73 -18.24
CA ILE A 17 6.77 -8.75 -17.21
C ILE A 17 8.28 -8.93 -17.07
N ARG A 18 8.81 -8.56 -15.90
CA ARG A 18 10.20 -8.77 -15.53
C ARG A 18 10.43 -10.23 -15.10
N ASN A 19 11.69 -10.67 -15.08
CA ASN A 19 12.11 -12.00 -14.63
C ASN A 19 11.52 -13.19 -15.43
N GLN A 20 11.23 -13.00 -16.73
CA GLN A 20 10.77 -14.07 -17.63
C GLN A 20 11.71 -15.31 -17.61
N ALA A 21 13.01 -15.11 -17.43
CA ALA A 21 13.97 -16.22 -17.34
C ALA A 21 13.70 -17.14 -16.14
N GLU A 22 13.32 -16.60 -14.99
CA GLU A 22 12.98 -17.38 -13.80
C GLU A 22 11.60 -18.01 -13.93
N ILE A 23 10.64 -17.27 -14.48
CA ILE A 23 9.30 -17.78 -14.82
C ILE A 23 9.40 -19.00 -15.74
N VAL A 24 10.21 -18.94 -16.80
CA VAL A 24 10.43 -20.08 -17.70
C VAL A 24 11.01 -21.28 -16.96
N GLN A 25 11.89 -21.08 -15.97
CA GLN A 25 12.43 -22.19 -15.18
C GLN A 25 11.37 -22.87 -14.30
N TYR A 26 10.43 -22.10 -13.74
CA TYR A 26 9.38 -22.65 -12.88
C TYR A 26 8.19 -23.25 -13.64
N ILE A 27 7.79 -22.63 -14.75
CA ILE A 27 6.54 -22.98 -15.46
C ILE A 27 6.80 -23.61 -16.83
N GLY A 28 8.05 -23.57 -17.33
CA GLY A 28 8.46 -24.15 -18.61
C GLY A 28 8.12 -23.31 -19.85
N SER A 29 7.56 -22.11 -19.68
CA SER A 29 7.19 -21.20 -20.77
C SER A 29 7.18 -19.74 -20.30
N GLU A 30 7.27 -18.81 -21.24
CA GLU A 30 7.16 -17.38 -20.95
C GLU A 30 5.73 -17.05 -20.52
N LEU A 31 5.58 -16.20 -19.49
CA LEU A 31 4.28 -15.74 -19.06
C LEU A 31 3.78 -14.67 -20.03
N ASN A 32 2.66 -14.90 -20.68
CA ASN A 32 2.02 -13.95 -21.58
C ASN A 32 0.62 -13.56 -21.04
N LEU A 33 0.45 -12.28 -20.69
CA LEU A 33 -0.81 -11.77 -20.11
C LEU A 33 -1.97 -11.79 -21.09
N LEU A 34 -1.70 -11.60 -22.39
CA LEU A 34 -2.73 -11.68 -23.43
C LEU A 34 -3.24 -13.11 -23.57
N GLU A 35 -2.33 -14.09 -23.59
CA GLU A 35 -2.71 -15.51 -23.62
C GLU A 35 -3.46 -15.93 -22.35
N ALA A 36 -3.02 -15.45 -21.18
CA ALA A 36 -3.72 -15.68 -19.92
C ALA A 36 -5.16 -15.12 -19.96
N HIS A 37 -5.34 -13.90 -20.46
CA HIS A 37 -6.67 -13.28 -20.62
C HIS A 37 -7.57 -14.06 -21.58
N GLN A 38 -7.03 -14.50 -22.72
CA GLN A 38 -7.75 -15.32 -23.69
C GLN A 38 -8.16 -16.68 -23.11
N LEU A 39 -7.29 -17.30 -22.31
CA LEU A 39 -7.59 -18.56 -21.65
C LEU A 39 -8.73 -18.40 -20.63
N ILE A 40 -8.70 -17.34 -19.81
CA ILE A 40 -9.78 -17.02 -18.88
C ILE A 40 -11.09 -16.80 -19.64
N LYS A 41 -11.06 -16.03 -20.73
CA LYS A 41 -12.22 -15.77 -21.60
C LYS A 41 -12.79 -17.08 -22.17
N LYS A 42 -11.95 -18.00 -22.61
CA LYS A 42 -12.35 -19.31 -23.12
C LYS A 42 -13.01 -20.18 -22.04
N GLU A 43 -12.38 -20.31 -20.88
CA GLU A 43 -12.83 -21.16 -19.76
C GLU A 43 -14.11 -20.62 -19.08
N SER A 44 -14.34 -19.32 -19.18
CA SER A 44 -15.51 -18.62 -18.64
C SER A 44 -16.65 -18.44 -19.66
N LYS A 45 -16.48 -18.94 -20.89
CA LYS A 45 -17.40 -18.69 -22.03
C LYS A 45 -17.67 -17.20 -22.20
N ASP A 46 -16.64 -16.44 -22.54
CA ASP A 46 -16.70 -14.99 -22.70
C ASP A 46 -17.14 -14.25 -21.42
N PHE A 47 -16.64 -14.71 -20.27
CA PHE A 47 -16.95 -14.14 -18.94
C PHE A 47 -18.42 -14.24 -18.52
N THR A 48 -19.22 -15.07 -19.20
CA THR A 48 -20.66 -15.23 -18.93
C THR A 48 -20.95 -16.34 -17.93
N VAL A 49 -20.05 -17.31 -17.77
CA VAL A 49 -20.24 -18.47 -16.89
C VAL A 49 -19.28 -18.42 -15.70
N PRO A 50 -19.78 -18.57 -14.46
CA PRO A 50 -18.92 -18.72 -13.29
C PRO A 50 -18.06 -19.97 -13.40
N ASN A 51 -16.75 -19.79 -13.31
CA ASN A 51 -15.76 -20.87 -13.26
C ASN A 51 -14.73 -20.49 -12.19
N ALA A 52 -14.65 -21.27 -11.11
CA ALA A 52 -13.84 -20.92 -9.95
C ALA A 52 -12.34 -20.75 -10.28
N GLN A 53 -11.81 -21.54 -11.23
CA GLN A 53 -10.42 -21.41 -11.67
C GLN A 53 -10.23 -20.15 -12.52
N ALA A 54 -11.15 -19.90 -13.45
CA ALA A 54 -11.11 -18.71 -14.29
C ALA A 54 -11.29 -17.42 -13.46
N GLU A 55 -12.16 -17.42 -12.44
CA GLU A 55 -12.35 -16.27 -11.54
C GLU A 55 -11.10 -16.00 -10.68
N LYS A 56 -10.41 -17.06 -10.24
CA LYS A 56 -9.14 -16.92 -9.53
C LYS A 56 -8.05 -16.37 -10.44
N ALA A 57 -7.94 -16.89 -11.66
CA ALA A 57 -6.99 -16.41 -12.65
C ALA A 57 -7.29 -14.96 -13.08
N ASP A 58 -8.57 -14.60 -13.22
CA ASP A 58 -9.02 -13.23 -13.48
C ASP A 58 -8.64 -12.27 -12.36
N ALA A 59 -8.80 -12.67 -11.10
CA ALA A 59 -8.36 -11.86 -9.97
C ALA A 59 -6.85 -11.63 -9.98
N LEU A 60 -6.05 -12.67 -10.26
CA LEU A 60 -4.59 -12.55 -10.35
C LEU A 60 -4.16 -11.68 -11.53
N LEU A 61 -4.78 -11.83 -12.69
CA LEU A 61 -4.51 -11.00 -13.86
C LEU A 61 -4.88 -9.55 -13.60
N TYR A 62 -6.04 -9.32 -12.97
CA TYR A 62 -6.47 -7.98 -12.54
C TYR A 62 -5.42 -7.35 -11.63
N ASP A 63 -4.93 -8.10 -10.65
CA ASP A 63 -3.88 -7.62 -9.74
C ASP A 63 -2.60 -7.31 -10.51
N VAL A 64 -2.14 -8.13 -11.47
CA VAL A 64 -0.94 -7.81 -12.28
C VAL A 64 -1.12 -6.52 -13.09
N VAL A 65 -2.30 -6.32 -13.71
CA VAL A 65 -2.61 -5.12 -14.49
C VAL A 65 -2.73 -3.87 -13.60
N HIS A 66 -3.30 -4.04 -12.42
CA HIS A 66 -3.59 -2.92 -11.51
C HIS A 66 -2.46 -2.65 -10.49
N ARG A 67 -1.56 -3.63 -10.28
CA ARG A 67 -0.32 -3.51 -9.49
C ARG A 67 0.78 -2.83 -10.29
N THR A 68 0.86 -3.08 -11.60
CA THR A 68 1.76 -2.33 -12.49
C THR A 68 1.29 -0.89 -12.72
N SER A 69 0.00 -0.60 -12.50
CA SER A 69 -0.53 0.76 -12.35
C SER A 69 -0.61 1.25 -10.91
N SER A 70 -0.19 0.43 -9.92
CA SER A 70 0.09 0.89 -8.56
C SER A 70 1.45 1.59 -8.54
N LYS A 71 1.49 2.75 -9.20
CA LYS A 71 2.40 3.82 -8.78
C LYS A 71 2.14 4.27 -7.33
N ASP A 72 1.05 3.80 -6.70
CA ASP A 72 0.56 4.22 -5.38
C ASP A 72 0.14 3.04 -4.48
N GLY A 73 0.80 1.89 -4.57
CA GLY A 73 0.59 0.77 -3.65
C GLY A 73 1.27 1.03 -2.30
N GLU A 74 0.56 1.63 -1.36
CA GLU A 74 0.98 1.95 0.03
C GLU A 74 1.87 3.18 0.24
N ALA A 75 1.85 4.18 -0.64
CA ALA A 75 2.43 5.48 -0.30
C ALA A 75 1.72 6.06 0.95
N GLY A 76 2.39 6.04 2.10
CA GLY A 76 1.92 6.58 3.37
C GLY A 76 1.74 5.59 4.54
N ALA A 77 1.82 4.28 4.31
CA ALA A 77 1.84 3.30 5.41
C ALA A 77 3.29 3.04 5.86
N PRO A 78 3.59 3.03 7.16
CA PRO A 78 4.91 2.62 7.63
C PRO A 78 5.08 1.11 7.45
N TYR A 79 6.16 0.70 6.79
CA TYR A 79 6.61 -0.69 6.74
C TYR A 79 7.61 -0.93 7.87
N THR A 80 7.56 -2.07 8.54
CA THR A 80 8.51 -2.44 9.59
C THR A 80 9.02 -3.85 9.35
N THR A 81 10.33 -4.02 9.23
CA THR A 81 10.97 -5.34 9.07
C THR A 81 10.89 -6.14 10.37
N ILE A 82 11.15 -7.45 10.29
CA ILE A 82 11.24 -8.31 11.49
C ILE A 82 12.35 -7.83 12.44
N GLU A 83 13.41 -7.24 11.91
CA GLU A 83 14.52 -6.67 12.68
C GLU A 83 14.18 -5.31 13.34
N GLY A 84 13.01 -4.74 13.01
CA GLY A 84 12.50 -3.51 13.63
C GLY A 84 12.89 -2.22 12.89
N PHE A 85 13.47 -2.31 11.69
CA PHE A 85 13.68 -1.13 10.84
C PHE A 85 12.36 -0.65 10.26
N THR A 86 12.08 0.64 10.38
CA THR A 86 10.82 1.23 9.92
C THR A 86 11.07 2.14 8.72
N TRP A 87 10.20 2.06 7.72
CA TRP A 87 10.26 2.85 6.49
C TRP A 87 8.93 3.54 6.25
N ASN A 88 8.95 4.84 5.94
CA ASN A 88 7.78 5.53 5.42
C ASN A 88 7.70 5.26 3.91
N MET A 89 6.79 4.39 3.51
CA MET A 89 6.61 4.03 2.10
C MET A 89 6.08 5.24 1.32
N ILE A 90 6.64 5.49 0.15
CA ILE A 90 6.31 6.62 -0.72
C ILE A 90 6.15 6.15 -2.16
N SER A 91 5.38 6.89 -2.95
CA SER A 91 5.21 6.59 -4.38
C SER A 91 6.50 6.88 -5.16
N LEU A 92 6.65 6.27 -6.33
CA LEU A 92 7.77 6.54 -7.24
C LEU A 92 7.89 8.04 -7.58
N GLU A 93 6.77 8.74 -7.73
CA GLU A 93 6.76 10.18 -8.05
C GLU A 93 7.32 11.02 -6.89
N GLU A 94 6.90 10.72 -5.66
CA GLU A 94 7.42 11.37 -4.46
C GLU A 94 8.90 11.01 -4.24
N ALA A 95 9.27 9.77 -4.49
CA ALA A 95 10.65 9.28 -4.39
C ALA A 95 11.58 10.06 -5.35
N ARG A 96 11.17 10.23 -6.62
CA ARG A 96 11.92 11.03 -7.60
C ARG A 96 12.00 12.50 -7.20
N LYS A 97 10.93 13.07 -6.64
CA LYS A 97 10.92 14.45 -6.17
C LYS A 97 11.92 14.64 -5.02
N ARG A 98 11.89 13.76 -4.03
CA ARG A 98 12.81 13.78 -2.87
C ARG A 98 14.26 13.59 -3.28
N PHE A 99 14.53 12.68 -4.21
CA PHE A 99 15.86 12.49 -4.77
C PHE A 99 16.38 13.76 -5.47
N LYS A 100 15.53 14.46 -6.25
CA LYS A 100 15.88 15.77 -6.86
C LYS A 100 16.13 16.86 -5.82
N ASP A 101 15.47 16.78 -4.67
CA ASP A 101 15.68 17.66 -3.52
C ASP A 101 16.89 17.23 -2.65
N ASN A 102 17.75 16.32 -3.13
CA ASN A 102 18.91 15.74 -2.43
C ASN A 102 18.54 15.08 -1.09
N GLN A 103 17.35 14.48 -1.00
CA GLN A 103 16.95 13.65 0.14
C GLN A 103 17.24 12.17 -0.15
N GLU A 104 17.58 11.44 0.90
CA GLU A 104 17.81 9.99 0.83
C GLU A 104 16.50 9.25 0.58
N VAL A 105 16.54 8.34 -0.38
CA VAL A 105 15.42 7.51 -0.82
C VAL A 105 15.95 6.09 -0.97
N PHE A 106 15.17 5.11 -0.52
CA PHE A 106 15.57 3.71 -0.53
C PHE A 106 14.60 2.91 -1.38
N GLY A 107 15.12 2.04 -2.24
CA GLY A 107 14.37 0.94 -2.81
C GLY A 107 14.18 -0.15 -1.75
N ILE A 108 12.97 -0.67 -1.61
CA ILE A 108 12.61 -1.67 -0.59
C ILE A 108 12.10 -2.93 -1.29
N HIS A 109 12.58 -4.10 -0.86
CA HIS A 109 12.08 -5.41 -1.30
C HIS A 109 11.54 -6.19 -0.10
N ARG A 110 10.21 -6.19 0.08
CA ARG A 110 9.58 -6.76 1.29
C ARG A 110 9.74 -8.26 1.44
N GLU A 111 9.81 -9.00 0.34
CA GLU A 111 9.91 -10.47 0.39
C GLU A 111 11.29 -10.94 0.84
N GLU A 112 12.33 -10.18 0.49
CA GLU A 112 13.72 -10.47 0.88
C GLU A 112 14.16 -9.66 2.09
N GLU A 113 13.30 -8.74 2.57
CA GLU A 113 13.60 -7.73 3.58
C GLU A 113 14.90 -6.95 3.29
N THR A 114 15.16 -6.63 2.02
CA THR A 114 16.36 -5.89 1.59
C THR A 114 16.04 -4.44 1.21
N GLU A 115 16.99 -3.56 1.48
CA GLU A 115 16.97 -2.15 1.12
C GLU A 115 18.18 -1.73 0.28
N HIS A 116 17.99 -0.71 -0.55
CA HIS A 116 19.07 -0.11 -1.34
C HIS A 116 18.92 1.40 -1.43
N LEU A 117 19.96 2.12 -1.05
CA LEU A 117 19.99 3.58 -1.21
C LEU A 117 20.02 3.94 -2.70
N ILE A 118 19.04 4.75 -3.12
CA ILE A 118 18.98 5.28 -4.48
C ILE A 118 20.01 6.39 -4.62
N THR A 119 21.01 6.16 -5.48
CA THR A 119 22.13 7.09 -5.71
C THR A 119 22.08 7.76 -7.08
N ASN A 120 21.36 7.16 -8.03
CA ASN A 120 21.24 7.65 -9.39
C ASN A 120 19.85 7.38 -9.97
N GLU A 121 19.50 8.05 -11.07
CA GLU A 121 18.16 7.92 -11.67
C GLU A 121 17.87 6.51 -12.21
N LYS A 122 18.88 5.71 -12.57
CA LYS A 122 18.70 4.36 -13.09
C LYS A 122 18.33 3.37 -11.98
N ASP A 123 18.72 3.65 -10.75
CA ASP A 123 18.37 2.78 -9.62
C ASP A 123 16.84 2.68 -9.48
N PHE A 124 16.07 3.73 -9.80
CA PHE A 124 14.60 3.68 -9.78
C PHE A 124 13.98 2.66 -10.73
N GLU A 125 14.71 2.20 -11.74
CA GLU A 125 14.21 1.17 -12.66
C GLU A 125 14.33 -0.23 -12.06
N SER A 126 15.25 -0.44 -11.12
CA SER A 126 15.55 -1.73 -10.51
C SER A 126 14.66 -2.07 -9.31
N TRP A 127 13.87 -1.10 -8.82
CA TRP A 127 13.06 -1.25 -7.60
C TRP A 127 11.60 -0.90 -7.87
N GLU A 128 10.70 -1.65 -7.23
CA GLU A 128 9.24 -1.46 -7.37
C GLU A 128 8.66 -0.61 -6.23
N GLU A 129 9.23 -0.73 -5.03
CA GLU A 129 8.78 0.01 -3.85
C GLU A 129 9.86 0.94 -3.32
N PHE A 130 9.41 2.09 -2.80
CA PHE A 130 10.29 3.12 -2.30
C PHE A 130 9.91 3.53 -0.88
N GLY A 131 10.92 3.70 -0.05
CA GLY A 131 10.79 4.15 1.32
C GLY A 131 11.76 5.28 1.61
N VAL A 132 11.41 6.09 2.60
CA VAL A 132 12.36 6.98 3.25
C VAL A 132 12.42 6.61 4.71
N GLU A 133 13.58 6.78 5.33
CA GLU A 133 13.64 6.66 6.77
C GLU A 133 12.60 7.62 7.38
N PRO A 134 11.86 7.18 8.41
CA PRO A 134 11.03 8.07 9.18
C PRO A 134 11.95 9.09 9.80
N THR A 135 12.02 10.28 9.16
CA THR A 135 12.63 11.44 9.79
C THR A 135 12.08 11.50 11.21
N PRO A 136 12.94 11.56 12.25
CA PRO A 136 12.45 11.78 13.60
C PRO A 136 11.65 13.06 13.48
N GLU A 137 10.32 12.95 13.64
CA GLU A 137 9.45 14.09 13.42
C GLU A 137 10.10 15.26 14.16
N LYS A 138 10.53 16.29 13.42
CA LYS A 138 10.45 17.62 13.99
C LYS A 138 8.97 17.75 14.23
N LYS A 139 8.55 17.41 15.46
CA LYS A 139 7.20 17.53 15.94
C LYS A 139 6.74 18.86 15.36
N LYS A 140 5.77 18.84 14.44
CA LYS A 140 4.99 20.06 14.22
C LYS A 140 4.68 20.48 15.63
N ASP A 141 5.19 21.64 16.06
CA ASP A 141 4.90 22.16 17.38
C ASP A 141 3.37 22.19 17.44
N LYS A 142 2.78 21.14 18.03
CA LYS A 142 1.42 21.18 18.53
C LYS A 142 1.56 22.27 19.54
N GLU A 143 1.11 23.45 19.16
CA GLU A 143 1.12 24.67 19.96
C GLU A 143 0.86 24.22 21.40
N ARG A 144 1.93 24.22 22.21
CA ARG A 144 1.88 23.56 23.51
C ARG A 144 0.80 24.31 24.27
N LEU A 145 -0.30 23.62 24.57
CA LEU A 145 -1.34 24.17 25.41
C LEU A 145 -0.64 24.71 26.66
N THR A 146 -0.86 25.98 26.94
CA THR A 146 -0.30 26.62 28.13
C THR A 146 -0.73 25.83 29.37
N ASN A 147 0.05 25.90 30.45
CA ASN A 147 -0.29 25.22 31.71
C ASN A 147 -1.71 25.57 32.19
N GLU A 148 -2.18 26.77 31.85
CA GLU A 148 -3.53 27.24 32.14
C GLU A 148 -4.60 26.55 31.28
N GLN A 149 -4.38 26.39 29.97
CA GLN A 149 -5.27 25.62 29.10
C GLN A 149 -5.33 24.14 29.50
N ILE A 150 -4.20 23.55 29.92
CA ILE A 150 -4.16 22.18 30.46
C ILE A 150 -4.99 22.08 31.74
N ARG A 151 -4.87 23.06 32.64
CA ARG A 151 -5.66 23.12 33.87
C ARG A 151 -7.15 23.25 33.58
N ILE A 152 -7.54 24.11 32.65
CA ILE A 152 -8.94 24.28 32.21
C ILE A 152 -9.50 22.97 31.63
N LEU A 153 -8.76 22.29 30.77
CA LEU A 153 -9.17 21.01 30.19
C LEU A 153 -9.33 19.92 31.24
N LYS A 154 -8.42 19.87 32.22
CA LYS A 154 -8.48 18.91 33.32
C LYS A 154 -9.73 19.12 34.18
N VAL A 155 -9.99 20.38 34.57
CA VAL A 155 -11.21 20.75 35.32
C VAL A 155 -12.46 20.41 34.53
N LYS A 156 -12.51 20.71 33.23
CA LYS A 156 -13.66 20.36 32.37
C LYS A 156 -13.92 18.85 32.37
N LYS A 157 -12.89 18.02 32.14
CA LYS A 157 -13.02 16.56 32.17
C LYS A 157 -13.48 16.04 33.54
N GLU A 158 -12.94 16.59 34.63
CA GLU A 158 -13.36 16.21 36.00
C GLU A 158 -14.82 16.58 36.25
N THR A 159 -15.28 17.75 35.79
CA THR A 159 -16.69 18.15 35.91
C THR A 159 -17.63 17.28 35.08
N GLU A 160 -17.24 16.92 33.85
CA GLU A 160 -18.02 16.02 33.00
C GLU A 160 -18.16 14.63 33.64
N LEU A 161 -17.07 14.08 34.17
CA LEU A 161 -17.07 12.82 34.89
C LEU A 161 -17.95 12.87 36.14
N ALA A 162 -17.90 13.96 36.91
CA ALA A 162 -18.74 14.15 38.09
C ALA A 162 -20.24 14.21 37.75
N LEU A 163 -20.60 14.94 36.68
CA LEU A 163 -21.97 15.00 36.17
C LEU A 163 -22.47 13.64 35.70
N LEU A 164 -21.61 12.88 35.02
CA LEU A 164 -21.94 11.54 34.54
C LEU A 164 -22.16 10.57 35.71
N ALA A 165 -21.32 10.64 36.76
CA ALA A 165 -21.47 9.87 37.98
C ALA A 165 -22.76 10.20 38.75
N LEU A 166 -23.12 11.48 38.85
CA LEU A 166 -24.40 11.91 39.46
C LEU A 166 -25.60 11.38 38.66
N ARG A 167 -25.55 11.45 37.33
CA ARG A 167 -26.61 10.91 36.47
C ARG A 167 -26.80 9.41 36.65
N LEU A 168 -25.69 8.67 36.78
CA LEU A 168 -25.74 7.22 37.05
C LEU A 168 -26.33 6.91 38.43
N LYS A 169 -25.98 7.68 39.47
CA LYS A 169 -26.57 7.54 40.81
C LYS A 169 -28.07 7.84 40.83
N LEU A 170 -28.50 8.91 40.17
CA LEU A 170 -29.92 9.25 40.06
C LEU A 170 -30.70 8.14 39.35
N LYS A 171 -30.20 7.64 38.20
CA LYS A 171 -30.81 6.50 37.50
C LYS A 171 -30.94 5.25 38.36
N ARG A 172 -29.99 5.01 39.25
CA ARG A 172 -29.98 3.83 40.14
C ARG A 172 -30.97 3.96 41.32
N ASN A 173 -31.30 5.18 41.74
CA ASN A 173 -32.27 5.44 42.80
C ASN A 173 -33.70 5.65 42.29
N SER A 174 -33.89 5.69 40.96
CA SER A 174 -35.19 5.81 40.29
C SER A 174 -35.74 4.46 39.78
N ALA A 175 -35.05 3.35 40.10
CA ALA A 175 -35.43 1.97 39.81
C ALA A 175 -35.70 1.23 41.13
#